data_AF-A0AA48GH80-F1
#
_entry.id   AF-A0AA48GH80-F1
#
_cell.length_a   1.000
_cell.length_b   1.000
_cell.length_c   1.000
_cell.angle_alpha   90.00
_cell.angle_beta   90.00
_cell.angle_gamma   90.00
#
_symmetry.space_group_name_H-M   'P 1'
#
loop_
_entity.id
_entity.type
_entity.pdbx_description
1 polymer ?
#
loop_
_entity_poly.entity_id
_entity_poly.type
_entity_poly.pdbx_seq_one_letter_code
_entity_poly.pdbx_strand_id
1 'polypeptide(L)'
;MNRTRLLLLGTGLGAAALTLACGGGGATATPAVPAQGTVGFITTDAATESWSNVGIIIRKASLVLASDTSAASPVVIYDGSRDTTPVNLLQEDQVDELLSHATGVPAGTYDRLIVEVDGSPANITLVPAADPATGAVPPAIDPSLIKVRGTADPAQPTWMVLPTITLASPVVVTANATTAVAVDFDLSHPAFIATHDVPTAAGGQTLYVVNFGTRGIFRHRPAAALTAYYLRRHLGTVASVAADGSSFTMLTEHGQTLRILADKGANPTLFHNLDAKPVTAVAASSVPATLAAGLQVECTARYQADGSLTAVRVWYSATANLPAWRPEGHITFVDRANNLIRVLDSAGNPRTFLVNAATRWYFKGDVSTDLSGGDGSAFLSQVERYFKVHLTVADPTASPMTATSVDIQRGVFEGSVGPATASGFTYTRTFGDLATATHALGYGASFSSWDFTFPGLATTGTAGFLAEANSGIVLDTSGTPFKPYGISTLDWSSGWNAANAVFMPIGISPFAQTVTGAFAAGSLQITARGASAVPVTVTLDATAQEQPLVTTFTRQAGAAVTVATVDSSQWASVLTAGAKVRVFGVPDGTGKLKAYYVNIYR
;
A
#
# COMPACT_ATOMS: atom_id res chain seq x y z
N MET A 1 24.41 41.73 -47.32
CA MET A 1 25.87 41.63 -47.10
C MET A 1 26.20 40.21 -46.63
N ASN A 2 27.41 39.76 -46.96
CA ASN A 2 27.78 38.38 -47.26
C ASN A 2 27.59 37.32 -46.17
N ARG A 3 27.25 36.12 -46.68
CA ARG A 3 27.41 34.78 -46.08
C ARG A 3 28.84 34.56 -45.56
N THR A 4 29.05 33.59 -44.65
CA THR A 4 29.91 32.40 -44.86
C THR A 4 29.95 31.51 -43.60
N ARG A 5 29.83 30.20 -43.82
CA ARG A 5 30.02 29.07 -42.88
C ARG A 5 31.51 28.84 -42.61
N LEU A 6 31.92 28.37 -41.42
CA LEU A 6 32.95 27.31 -41.37
C LEU A 6 32.96 26.53 -40.05
N LEU A 7 33.15 25.23 -40.26
CA LEU A 7 33.30 24.07 -39.40
C LEU A 7 34.77 23.94 -38.93
N LEU A 8 35.07 23.46 -37.71
CA LEU A 8 35.94 22.28 -37.50
C LEU A 8 36.21 21.96 -36.01
N LEU A 9 36.28 20.65 -35.76
CA LEU A 9 36.72 19.93 -34.58
C LEU A 9 38.19 20.24 -34.18
N GLY A 10 38.53 20.00 -32.91
CA GLY A 10 39.92 19.90 -32.46
C GLY A 10 40.07 19.48 -31.00
N THR A 11 40.35 18.20 -30.80
CA THR A 11 40.71 17.47 -29.56
C THR A 11 41.98 17.99 -28.87
N GLY A 12 42.09 17.84 -27.54
CA GLY A 12 43.38 17.88 -26.85
C GLY A 12 43.32 17.79 -25.32
N LEU A 13 43.59 16.60 -24.77
CA LEU A 13 43.99 16.37 -23.38
C LEU A 13 45.30 17.12 -23.06
N GLY A 14 45.48 17.56 -21.81
CA GLY A 14 46.76 18.12 -21.34
C GLY A 14 46.83 18.38 -19.83
N ALA A 15 47.34 17.38 -19.12
CA ALA A 15 47.83 17.29 -17.75
C ALA A 15 48.09 18.56 -16.88
N ALA A 16 47.64 18.42 -15.62
CA ALA A 16 48.26 18.81 -14.36
C ALA A 16 49.42 19.83 -14.34
N ALA A 17 49.21 20.91 -13.57
CA ALA A 17 50.27 21.61 -12.86
C ALA A 17 49.87 21.80 -11.39
N LEU A 18 50.40 20.91 -10.54
CA LEU A 18 50.53 21.14 -9.09
C LEU A 18 51.46 22.33 -8.88
N THR A 19 50.95 23.40 -8.29
CA THR A 19 51.80 24.34 -7.55
C THR A 19 51.24 24.50 -6.15
N LEU A 20 52.00 23.99 -5.18
CA LEU A 20 51.87 24.33 -3.78
C LEU A 20 52.12 25.84 -3.64
N ALA A 21 51.13 26.57 -3.14
CA ALA A 21 51.35 27.86 -2.49
C ALA A 21 50.89 27.74 -1.04
N CYS A 22 51.88 27.54 -0.16
CA CYS A 22 51.76 27.74 1.27
C CYS A 22 51.77 29.26 1.55
N GLY A 23 50.83 29.73 2.37
CA GLY A 23 50.97 31.00 3.09
C GLY A 23 50.14 32.17 2.56
N GLY A 24 48.91 32.28 3.06
CA GLY A 24 48.09 33.48 2.95
C GLY A 24 46.78 33.28 3.70
N GLY A 25 46.71 33.74 4.94
CA GLY A 25 45.58 33.52 5.85
C GLY A 25 44.27 34.11 5.33
N GLY A 26 43.46 33.28 4.68
CA GLY A 26 42.04 33.47 4.55
C GLY A 26 41.37 32.53 5.53
N ALA A 27 40.53 33.05 6.43
CA ALA A 27 39.66 32.22 7.23
C ALA A 27 38.90 31.28 6.27
N THR A 28 39.24 29.99 6.30
CA THR A 28 38.40 28.96 5.74
C THR A 28 37.09 29.06 6.50
N ALA A 29 36.11 29.73 5.93
CA ALA A 29 34.73 29.49 6.28
C ALA A 29 34.56 27.99 6.08
N THR A 30 34.52 27.25 7.19
CA THR A 30 33.97 25.91 7.19
C THR A 30 32.66 26.02 6.41
N PRO A 31 32.46 25.28 5.31
CA PRO A 31 31.18 25.31 4.62
C PRO A 31 30.13 25.08 5.69
N ALA A 32 29.23 26.05 5.85
CA ALA A 32 28.20 25.97 6.87
C ALA A 32 27.49 24.64 6.65
N VAL A 33 27.55 23.76 7.66
CA VAL A 33 26.81 22.50 7.61
C VAL A 33 25.37 22.90 7.32
N PRO A 34 24.77 22.46 6.20
CA PRO A 34 23.40 22.81 5.89
C PRO A 34 22.56 22.48 7.11
N ALA A 35 21.73 23.41 7.57
CA ALA A 35 20.91 23.18 8.74
C ALA A 35 20.13 21.87 8.54
N GLN A 36 20.09 20.99 9.55
CA GLN A 36 19.64 19.62 9.37
C GLN A 36 18.31 19.38 10.06
N GLY A 37 17.46 18.55 9.45
CA GLY A 37 16.24 18.02 10.03
C GLY A 37 16.30 16.51 10.24
N THR A 38 15.18 15.97 10.70
CA THR A 38 14.97 14.54 10.86
C THR A 38 13.88 14.08 9.89
N VAL A 39 14.12 13.01 9.14
CA VAL A 39 13.11 12.42 8.26
C VAL A 39 12.80 10.99 8.66
N GLY A 40 11.52 10.71 8.90
CA GLY A 40 11.00 9.35 9.05
C GLY A 40 10.58 8.78 7.70
N PHE A 41 10.95 7.53 7.43
CA PHE A 41 10.47 6.76 6.28
C PHE A 41 9.40 5.76 6.74
N ILE A 42 8.36 5.57 5.92
CA ILE A 42 7.24 4.68 6.22
C ILE A 42 6.84 3.97 4.94
N THR A 43 6.42 2.72 5.05
CA THR A 43 5.60 2.08 4.03
C THR A 43 4.18 1.88 4.53
N THR A 44 3.23 2.12 3.64
CA THR A 44 1.81 1.94 3.90
C THR A 44 1.25 1.03 2.83
N ASP A 45 0.33 0.15 3.16
CA ASP A 45 -0.54 -0.45 2.15
C ASP A 45 -1.77 -1.13 2.76
N ALA A 46 -2.81 -1.26 1.98
CA ALA A 46 -4.03 -1.93 2.35
C ALA A 46 -3.87 -3.45 2.48
N ALA A 47 -4.52 -4.05 3.48
CA ALA A 47 -4.88 -5.45 3.36
C ALA A 47 -5.70 -5.70 2.08
N THR A 48 -5.44 -6.83 1.43
CA THR A 48 -6.18 -7.32 0.27
C THR A 48 -6.75 -8.69 0.61
N GLU A 49 -7.80 -9.11 -0.10
CA GLU A 49 -8.37 -10.44 0.15
C GLU A 49 -7.58 -11.58 -0.46
N SER A 50 -6.60 -11.27 -1.31
CA SER A 50 -5.82 -12.30 -2.00
C SER A 50 -4.69 -12.83 -1.13
N TRP A 51 -4.25 -12.05 -0.15
CA TRP A 51 -3.01 -12.29 0.57
C TRP A 51 -3.21 -12.12 2.08
N SER A 52 -2.61 -13.00 2.88
CA SER A 52 -2.44 -12.84 4.32
C SER A 52 -1.05 -12.34 4.70
N ASN A 53 -0.05 -12.55 3.82
CA ASN A 53 1.28 -11.95 3.94
C ASN A 53 1.84 -11.62 2.55
N VAL A 54 2.35 -10.40 2.40
CA VAL A 54 3.23 -9.99 1.29
C VAL A 54 4.50 -9.40 1.90
N GLY A 55 5.45 -10.28 2.22
CA GLY A 55 6.71 -9.93 2.88
C GLY A 55 7.79 -9.54 1.87
N ILE A 56 8.38 -8.35 2.03
CA ILE A 56 9.53 -7.88 1.24
C ILE A 56 10.60 -7.26 2.16
N ILE A 57 11.86 -7.26 1.73
CA ILE A 57 12.93 -6.55 2.46
C ILE A 57 13.20 -5.22 1.75
N ILE A 58 13.04 -4.10 2.46
CA ILE A 58 13.43 -2.78 1.96
C ILE A 58 14.88 -2.54 2.35
N ARG A 59 15.71 -2.22 1.37
CA ARG A 59 17.16 -2.05 1.53
C ARG A 59 17.55 -0.60 1.74
N LYS A 60 16.90 0.32 1.03
CA LYS A 60 17.30 1.73 1.07
C LYS A 60 16.15 2.64 0.62
N ALA A 61 16.04 3.81 1.22
CA ALA A 61 15.18 4.88 0.73
C ALA A 61 15.95 6.20 0.73
N SER A 62 15.80 6.99 -0.34
CA SER A 62 16.53 8.25 -0.51
C SER A 62 15.67 9.33 -1.15
N LEU A 63 15.76 10.56 -0.62
CA LEU A 63 15.10 11.74 -1.19
C LEU A 63 16.00 12.42 -2.22
N VAL A 64 15.40 12.97 -3.27
CA VAL A 64 16.10 13.79 -4.26
C VAL A 64 15.66 15.24 -4.10
N LEU A 65 16.62 16.16 -4.01
CA LEU A 65 16.32 17.58 -3.94
C LEU A 65 15.61 18.02 -5.22
N ALA A 66 14.63 18.92 -5.09
CA ALA A 66 13.91 19.47 -6.24
C ALA A 66 14.86 20.18 -7.23
N SER A 67 15.96 20.74 -6.74
CA SER A 67 17.01 21.34 -7.57
C SER A 67 17.91 20.33 -8.30
N ASP A 68 17.96 19.07 -7.88
CA ASP A 68 18.73 18.02 -8.55
C ASP A 68 17.89 17.32 -9.61
N THR A 69 17.85 17.92 -10.80
CA THR A 69 17.13 17.38 -11.96
C THR A 69 17.70 16.06 -12.48
N SER A 70 18.92 15.69 -12.07
CA SER A 70 19.60 14.46 -12.52
C SER A 70 19.45 13.28 -11.56
N ALA A 71 18.99 13.54 -10.33
CA ALA A 71 19.00 12.58 -9.23
C ALA A 71 20.40 11.97 -8.96
N ALA A 72 21.47 12.73 -9.23
CA ALA A 72 22.85 12.27 -9.07
C ALA A 72 23.33 12.27 -7.62
N SER A 73 22.65 12.99 -6.72
CA SER A 73 23.03 13.08 -5.31
C SER A 73 21.82 12.88 -4.38
N PRO A 74 21.23 11.67 -4.37
CA PRO A 74 20.11 11.36 -3.49
C PRO A 74 20.58 11.33 -2.02
N VAL A 75 19.77 11.88 -1.14
CA VAL A 75 20.01 11.90 0.31
C VAL A 75 19.33 10.68 0.94
N VAL A 76 20.13 9.78 1.50
CA VAL A 76 19.63 8.56 2.16
C VAL A 76 18.87 8.93 3.42
N ILE A 77 17.64 8.44 3.53
CA ILE A 77 16.76 8.63 4.70
C ILE A 77 16.41 7.32 5.41
N TYR A 78 16.74 6.18 4.78
CA TYR A 78 16.68 4.84 5.37
C TYR A 78 17.78 3.98 4.76
N ASP A 79 18.55 3.28 5.60
CA ASP A 79 19.59 2.33 5.21
C ASP A 79 19.38 1.01 5.98
N GLY A 80 18.74 0.06 5.30
CA GLY A 80 18.50 -1.31 5.74
C GLY A 80 19.56 -2.28 5.25
N SER A 81 20.78 -1.84 4.92
CA SER A 81 21.85 -2.73 4.43
C SER A 81 22.20 -3.86 5.42
N ARG A 82 21.89 -3.68 6.70
CA ARG A 82 22.07 -4.69 7.76
C ARG A 82 20.78 -5.35 8.22
N ASP A 83 19.63 -4.82 7.81
CA ASP A 83 18.34 -5.41 8.16
C ASP A 83 17.93 -6.41 7.09
N THR A 84 17.64 -7.64 7.51
CA THR A 84 17.16 -8.71 6.63
C THR A 84 15.75 -9.14 6.97
N THR A 85 15.07 -8.37 7.82
CA THR A 85 13.71 -8.66 8.26
C THR A 85 12.74 -8.29 7.15
N PRO A 86 11.90 -9.22 6.66
CA PRO A 86 10.87 -8.90 5.69
C PRO A 86 9.73 -8.14 6.37
N VAL A 87 9.37 -6.99 5.81
CA VAL A 87 8.20 -6.21 6.18
C VAL A 87 6.99 -6.77 5.44
N ASN A 88 5.91 -7.09 6.14
CA ASN A 88 4.64 -7.47 5.52
C ASN A 88 3.89 -6.23 5.06
N LEU A 89 3.81 -6.03 3.74
CA LEU A 89 3.13 -4.88 3.15
C LEU A 89 1.63 -4.80 3.46
N LEU A 90 0.96 -5.93 3.74
CA LEU A 90 -0.47 -5.93 4.12
C LEU A 90 -0.70 -5.40 5.54
N GLN A 91 0.35 -5.37 6.32
CA GLN A 91 0.34 -4.96 7.70
C GLN A 91 0.88 -3.53 7.78
N GLU A 92 -0.02 -2.55 7.64
CA GLU A 92 0.22 -1.12 7.91
C GLU A 92 0.72 -0.85 9.36
N ASP A 93 0.86 -1.91 10.15
CA ASP A 93 1.29 -1.95 11.53
C ASP A 93 2.74 -2.41 11.76
N GLN A 94 3.42 -3.05 10.80
CA GLN A 94 4.86 -3.35 10.93
C GLN A 94 5.76 -2.15 10.59
N VAL A 95 5.21 -0.93 10.75
CA VAL A 95 5.93 0.31 10.49
C VAL A 95 7.08 0.49 11.48
N ASP A 96 7.06 -0.18 12.63
CA ASP A 96 8.17 -0.24 13.60
C ASP A 96 9.49 -0.76 13.02
N GLU A 97 9.44 -1.65 12.02
CA GLU A 97 10.63 -2.15 11.30
C GLU A 97 11.26 -1.09 10.37
N LEU A 98 10.50 -0.08 9.95
CA LEU A 98 10.92 0.92 8.95
C LEU A 98 11.01 2.36 9.45
N LEU A 99 10.64 2.62 10.71
CA LEU A 99 10.80 3.92 11.36
C LEU A 99 12.28 4.22 11.67
N SER A 100 13.15 4.19 10.66
CA SER A 100 14.42 4.87 10.77
C SER A 100 14.14 6.36 10.69
N HIS A 101 14.49 7.07 11.75
CA HIS A 101 14.62 8.52 11.69
C HIS A 101 16.04 8.81 11.21
N ALA A 102 16.20 9.14 9.93
CA ALA A 102 17.45 9.70 9.48
C ALA A 102 17.59 11.09 10.11
N THR A 103 18.53 11.20 11.05
CA THR A 103 18.98 12.48 11.57
C THR A 103 20.03 13.05 10.62
N GLY A 104 20.09 14.37 10.51
CA GLY A 104 21.11 15.02 9.72
C GLY A 104 20.75 15.25 8.25
N VAL A 105 19.47 15.09 7.88
CA VAL A 105 18.99 15.34 6.52
C VAL A 105 19.09 16.84 6.24
N PRO A 106 19.78 17.29 5.17
CA PRO A 106 19.88 18.72 4.85
C PRO A 106 18.52 19.38 4.70
N ALA A 107 18.35 20.58 5.25
CA ALA A 107 17.16 21.37 5.03
C ALA A 107 17.03 21.72 3.56
N GLY A 108 15.81 21.60 3.03
CA GLY A 108 15.55 21.77 1.61
C GLY A 108 14.20 21.22 1.19
N THR A 109 13.86 21.45 -0.08
CA THR A 109 12.64 20.94 -0.70
C THR A 109 12.98 19.75 -1.59
N TYR A 110 12.33 18.63 -1.33
CA TYR A 110 12.48 17.37 -2.03
C TYR A 110 11.17 17.04 -2.73
N ASP A 111 11.25 16.62 -4.00
CA ASP A 111 10.07 16.37 -4.85
C ASP A 111 10.00 14.93 -5.36
N ARG A 112 11.03 14.12 -5.07
CA ARG A 112 11.15 12.74 -5.52
C ARG A 112 11.74 11.85 -4.43
N LEU A 113 11.36 10.57 -4.48
CA LEU A 113 11.83 9.52 -3.60
C LEU A 113 12.27 8.30 -4.43
N ILE A 114 13.39 7.71 -4.04
CA ILE A 114 13.93 6.47 -4.60
C ILE A 114 13.92 5.42 -3.50
N VAL A 115 13.36 4.25 -3.79
CA VAL A 115 13.33 3.11 -2.87
C VAL A 115 13.97 1.92 -3.56
N GLU A 116 14.76 1.17 -2.80
CA GLU A 116 15.45 -0.03 -3.24
C GLU A 116 14.99 -1.20 -2.35
N VAL A 117 14.62 -2.32 -2.96
CA VAL A 117 14.12 -3.52 -2.29
C VAL A 117 14.94 -4.73 -2.67
N ASP A 118 14.94 -5.77 -1.85
CA ASP A 118 15.57 -7.03 -2.20
C ASP A 118 14.79 -7.74 -3.31
N GLY A 119 15.48 -8.04 -4.42
CA GLY A 119 14.91 -8.68 -5.59
C GLY A 119 15.08 -10.20 -5.61
N SER A 120 15.62 -10.82 -4.55
CA SER A 120 15.77 -12.27 -4.46
C SER A 120 14.42 -12.93 -4.18
N PRO A 121 13.96 -13.90 -4.99
CA PRO A 121 12.75 -14.65 -4.70
C PRO A 121 12.76 -15.33 -3.32
N ALA A 122 13.94 -15.71 -2.82
CA ALA A 122 14.08 -16.35 -1.50
C ALA A 122 13.78 -15.39 -0.32
N ASN A 123 13.84 -14.08 -0.56
CA ASN A 123 13.58 -13.04 0.44
C ASN A 123 12.16 -12.45 0.31
N ILE A 124 11.34 -13.00 -0.57
CA ILE A 124 9.95 -12.59 -0.77
C ILE A 124 9.05 -13.69 -0.23
N THR A 125 8.15 -13.31 0.68
CA THR A 125 7.17 -14.24 1.26
C THR A 125 5.78 -13.88 0.78
N LEU A 126 5.15 -14.78 0.04
CA LEU A 126 3.75 -14.64 -0.38
C LEU A 126 2.93 -15.71 0.31
N VAL A 127 1.97 -15.32 1.15
CA VAL A 127 1.02 -16.23 1.78
C VAL A 127 -0.38 -15.85 1.32
N PRO A 128 -1.11 -16.74 0.63
CA PRO A 128 -2.49 -16.48 0.26
C PRO A 128 -3.37 -16.19 1.48
N ALA A 129 -4.47 -15.46 1.29
CA ALA A 129 -5.42 -15.24 2.37
C ALA A 129 -6.00 -16.56 2.89
N ALA A 130 -6.38 -16.56 4.17
CA ALA A 130 -7.07 -17.70 4.77
C ALA A 130 -8.38 -17.99 4.05
N ASP A 131 -8.74 -19.27 3.94
CA ASP A 131 -10.08 -19.65 3.51
C ASP A 131 -11.10 -19.04 4.49
N PRO A 132 -12.01 -18.17 4.03
CA PRO A 132 -12.96 -17.50 4.91
C PRO A 132 -13.96 -18.44 5.58
N ALA A 133 -14.25 -19.62 5.01
CA ALA A 133 -15.19 -20.59 5.56
C ALA A 133 -14.56 -21.39 6.72
N THR A 134 -13.27 -21.74 6.59
CA THR A 134 -12.58 -22.61 7.55
C THR A 134 -11.59 -21.86 8.44
N GLY A 135 -11.18 -20.65 8.04
CA GLY A 135 -10.10 -19.88 8.66
C GLY A 135 -8.71 -20.45 8.40
N ALA A 136 -8.57 -21.47 7.54
CA ALA A 136 -7.29 -22.13 7.28
C ALA A 136 -6.39 -21.24 6.40
N VAL A 137 -5.20 -20.89 6.91
CA VAL A 137 -4.18 -20.16 6.16
C VAL A 137 -3.41 -21.16 5.28
N PRO A 138 -3.39 -20.97 3.95
CA PRO A 138 -2.57 -21.81 3.06
C PRO A 138 -1.06 -21.64 3.36
N PRO A 139 -0.22 -22.63 3.01
CA PRO A 139 1.22 -22.46 3.13
C PRO A 139 1.73 -21.32 2.23
N ALA A 140 2.89 -20.76 2.60
CA ALA A 140 3.60 -19.80 1.76
C ALA A 140 3.92 -20.40 0.38
N ILE A 141 3.87 -19.56 -0.65
CA ILE A 141 4.26 -19.92 -2.01
C ILE A 141 5.75 -20.24 -2.04
N ASP A 142 6.11 -21.35 -2.70
CA ASP A 142 7.50 -21.75 -2.89
C ASP A 142 8.29 -20.66 -3.65
N PRO A 143 9.43 -20.17 -3.13
CA PRO A 143 10.25 -19.15 -3.79
C PRO A 143 10.65 -19.46 -5.24
N SER A 144 10.75 -20.74 -5.62
CA SER A 144 11.06 -21.16 -7.00
C SER A 144 9.96 -20.77 -8.00
N LEU A 145 8.72 -20.61 -7.52
CA LEU A 145 7.55 -20.17 -8.29
C LEU A 145 7.43 -18.65 -8.36
N ILE A 146 8.23 -17.92 -7.56
CA ILE A 146 8.26 -16.47 -7.56
C ILE A 146 9.29 -15.98 -8.59
N LYS A 147 8.90 -14.95 -9.35
CA LYS A 147 9.75 -14.22 -10.28
C LYS A 147 9.68 -12.74 -9.94
N VAL A 148 10.83 -12.09 -9.86
CA VAL A 148 10.91 -10.66 -9.56
C VAL A 148 11.24 -9.90 -10.83
N ARG A 149 10.54 -8.79 -11.03
CA ARG A 149 10.78 -7.88 -12.16
C ARG A 149 11.04 -6.49 -11.63
N GLY A 150 12.17 -5.89 -11.99
CA GLY A 150 12.54 -4.53 -11.60
C GLY A 150 13.77 -4.06 -12.36
N THR A 151 14.18 -2.82 -12.09
CA THR A 151 15.48 -2.31 -12.53
C THR A 151 16.50 -2.67 -11.45
N ALA A 152 17.49 -3.50 -11.77
CA ALA A 152 18.52 -3.84 -10.80
C ALA A 152 19.41 -2.63 -10.48
N ASP A 153 19.82 -2.49 -9.22
CA ASP A 153 20.85 -1.51 -8.84
C ASP A 153 22.19 -1.92 -9.48
N PRO A 154 22.89 -1.04 -10.20
CA PRO A 154 24.15 -1.38 -10.85
C PRO A 154 25.27 -1.81 -9.90
N ALA A 155 25.28 -1.29 -8.67
CA ALA A 155 26.25 -1.63 -7.62
C ALA A 155 25.80 -2.82 -6.77
N GLN A 156 24.49 -3.08 -6.67
CA GLN A 156 23.90 -4.22 -5.97
C GLN A 156 22.88 -4.95 -6.87
N PRO A 157 23.33 -5.86 -7.77
CA PRO A 157 22.45 -6.46 -8.79
C PRO A 157 21.26 -7.28 -8.26
N THR A 158 21.30 -7.68 -6.99
CA THR A 158 20.20 -8.36 -6.30
C THR A 158 19.14 -7.40 -5.78
N TRP A 159 19.42 -6.08 -5.74
CA TRP A 159 18.49 -5.06 -5.29
C TRP A 159 17.73 -4.50 -6.50
N MET A 160 16.44 -4.29 -6.34
CA MET A 160 15.58 -3.68 -7.34
C MET A 160 15.29 -2.24 -6.94
N VAL A 161 15.61 -1.32 -7.83
CA VAL A 161 15.27 0.10 -7.73
C VAL A 161 13.82 0.27 -8.21
N LEU A 162 12.95 0.74 -7.32
CA LEU A 162 11.60 1.12 -7.70
C LEU A 162 11.65 2.32 -8.66
N PRO A 163 10.70 2.46 -9.61
CA PRO A 163 10.54 3.67 -10.38
C PRO A 163 10.49 4.88 -9.45
N THR A 164 11.22 5.93 -9.81
CA THR A 164 11.28 7.14 -9.00
C THR A 164 9.87 7.67 -8.70
N ILE A 165 9.57 7.75 -7.41
CA ILE A 165 8.25 8.15 -6.92
C ILE A 165 8.24 9.67 -6.85
N THR A 166 7.34 10.29 -7.61
CA THR A 166 7.12 11.74 -7.52
C THR A 166 6.24 12.02 -6.30
N LEU A 167 6.66 12.98 -5.48
CA LEU A 167 5.94 13.34 -4.27
C LEU A 167 4.74 14.22 -4.64
N ALA A 168 3.54 13.74 -4.33
CA ALA A 168 2.28 14.47 -4.59
C ALA A 168 2.29 15.91 -4.03
N SER A 169 3.01 16.11 -2.92
CA SER A 169 3.40 17.42 -2.39
C SER A 169 4.89 17.35 -2.04
N PRO A 170 5.71 18.36 -2.39
CA PRO A 170 7.11 18.37 -2.01
C PRO A 170 7.29 18.26 -0.49
N VAL A 171 8.24 17.44 -0.07
CA VAL A 171 8.64 17.32 1.34
C VAL A 171 9.62 18.43 1.65
N VAL A 172 9.30 19.25 2.65
CA VAL A 172 10.16 20.36 3.10
C VAL A 172 10.83 19.95 4.40
N VAL A 173 12.12 19.62 4.33
CA VAL A 173 12.92 19.35 5.51
C VAL A 173 13.34 20.68 6.12
N THR A 174 12.91 20.92 7.37
CA THR A 174 13.24 22.13 8.11
C THR A 174 14.25 21.81 9.21
N ALA A 175 15.15 22.75 9.48
CA ALA A 175 16.15 22.61 10.52
C ALA A 175 15.52 22.33 11.89
N ASN A 176 16.03 21.32 12.60
CA ASN A 176 15.55 20.89 13.92
C ASN A 176 14.08 20.45 13.97
N ALA A 177 13.44 20.25 12.83
CA ALA A 177 12.09 19.71 12.72
C ALA A 177 12.14 18.25 12.29
N THR A 178 11.08 17.53 12.63
CA THR A 178 10.80 16.20 12.08
C THR A 178 9.89 16.36 10.87
N THR A 179 10.04 15.47 9.90
CA THR A 179 9.10 15.32 8.80
C THR A 179 9.00 13.84 8.46
N ALA A 180 7.88 13.39 7.93
CA ALA A 180 7.70 12.01 7.50
C ALA A 180 7.44 11.96 6.00
N VAL A 181 7.93 10.89 5.37
CA VAL A 181 7.60 10.54 3.99
C VAL A 181 7.15 9.08 3.96
N ALA A 182 6.13 8.80 3.18
CA ALA A 182 5.55 7.47 3.08
C ALA A 182 5.42 7.01 1.64
N VAL A 183 5.64 5.70 1.44
CA VAL A 183 5.41 5.00 0.18
C VAL A 183 4.26 4.04 0.31
N ASP A 184 3.36 4.12 -0.64
CA ASP A 184 2.29 3.16 -0.87
C ASP A 184 2.73 2.18 -1.95
N PHE A 185 2.72 0.88 -1.65
CA PHE A 185 3.05 -0.18 -2.61
C PHE A 185 1.86 -0.55 -3.51
N ASP A 186 0.67 -0.01 -3.21
CA ASP A 186 -0.61 -0.30 -3.83
C ASP A 186 -0.81 -1.80 -4.10
N LEU A 187 -0.90 -2.63 -3.05
CA LEU A 187 -1.07 -4.08 -3.16
C LEU A 187 -2.32 -4.48 -3.95
N SER A 188 -3.32 -3.58 -4.02
CA SER A 188 -4.53 -3.77 -4.83
C SER A 188 -4.27 -3.70 -6.33
N HIS A 189 -3.07 -3.26 -6.73
CA HIS A 189 -2.66 -3.09 -8.10
C HIS A 189 -2.46 -4.45 -8.80
N PRO A 190 -3.21 -4.77 -9.86
CA PRO A 190 -3.15 -6.10 -10.49
C PRO A 190 -1.82 -6.37 -11.21
N ALA A 191 -1.05 -5.34 -11.50
CA ALA A 191 0.31 -5.49 -12.02
C ALA A 191 1.38 -5.68 -10.93
N PHE A 192 1.08 -5.50 -9.63
CA PHE A 192 2.05 -5.67 -8.55
C PHE A 192 2.39 -7.14 -8.34
N ILE A 193 1.37 -7.99 -8.10
CA ILE A 193 1.52 -9.45 -8.12
C ILE A 193 0.65 -10.03 -9.24
N ALA A 194 1.29 -10.50 -10.30
CA ALA A 194 0.61 -11.12 -11.44
C ALA A 194 0.78 -12.64 -11.42
N THR A 195 -0.31 -13.37 -11.68
CA THR A 195 -0.29 -14.84 -11.80
C THR A 195 -0.19 -15.30 -13.25
N HIS A 196 0.60 -16.34 -13.47
CA HIS A 196 0.77 -17.02 -14.74
C HIS A 196 0.61 -18.53 -14.55
N ASP A 197 -0.49 -19.09 -15.03
CA ASP A 197 -0.66 -20.53 -15.07
C ASP A 197 0.16 -21.11 -16.23
N VAL A 198 1.21 -21.87 -15.91
CA VAL A 198 2.00 -22.63 -16.87
C VAL A 198 1.21 -23.90 -17.19
N PRO A 199 0.64 -24.07 -18.39
CA PRO A 199 -0.01 -25.31 -18.74
C PRO A 199 1.06 -26.40 -18.83
N THR A 200 1.05 -27.36 -17.91
CA THR A 200 1.81 -28.60 -18.03
C THR A 200 0.83 -29.74 -18.30
N ALA A 201 1.31 -30.79 -18.97
CA ALA A 201 0.51 -31.99 -19.24
C ALA A 201 0.10 -32.77 -17.96
N ALA A 202 0.52 -32.32 -16.77
CA ALA A 202 0.35 -33.00 -15.49
C ALA A 202 -0.11 -32.04 -14.36
N GLY A 203 -1.08 -31.16 -14.65
CA GLY A 203 -1.56 -30.15 -13.71
C GLY A 203 -0.66 -28.91 -13.72
N GLY A 204 -1.14 -27.83 -14.32
CA GLY A 204 -0.36 -26.61 -14.50
C GLY A 204 0.21 -26.04 -13.20
N GLN A 205 1.40 -25.44 -13.28
CA GLN A 205 2.00 -24.71 -12.15
C GLN A 205 1.73 -23.22 -12.31
N THR A 206 1.26 -22.55 -11.26
CA THR A 206 1.11 -21.09 -11.26
C THR A 206 2.41 -20.43 -10.82
N LEU A 207 2.95 -19.55 -11.67
CA LEU A 207 4.04 -18.65 -11.33
C LEU A 207 3.49 -17.31 -10.86
N TYR A 208 4.20 -16.70 -9.90
CA TYR A 208 3.86 -15.41 -9.32
C TYR A 208 4.95 -14.40 -9.70
N VAL A 209 4.57 -13.34 -10.41
CA VAL A 209 5.48 -12.26 -10.78
C VAL A 209 5.25 -11.08 -9.86
N VAL A 210 6.26 -10.75 -9.06
CA VAL A 210 6.29 -9.55 -8.22
C VAL A 210 7.00 -8.44 -8.99
N ASN A 211 6.30 -7.33 -9.21
CA ASN A 211 6.71 -6.29 -10.14
C ASN A 211 7.09 -5.00 -9.39
N PHE A 212 8.38 -4.79 -9.26
CA PHE A 212 9.00 -3.62 -8.69
C PHE A 212 9.34 -2.53 -9.69
N GLY A 213 9.25 -2.77 -11.00
CA GLY A 213 9.74 -1.81 -12.00
C GLY A 213 8.66 -1.00 -12.73
N THR A 214 7.39 -1.13 -12.38
CA THR A 214 6.29 -0.52 -13.15
C THR A 214 5.88 0.81 -12.54
N ARG A 215 5.85 1.85 -13.38
CA ARG A 215 5.42 3.19 -12.98
C ARG A 215 3.93 3.16 -12.60
N GLY A 216 3.54 3.99 -11.62
CA GLY A 216 2.13 4.12 -11.22
C GLY A 216 1.65 3.13 -10.15
N ILE A 217 2.41 2.05 -9.90
CA ILE A 217 2.19 1.16 -8.75
C ILE A 217 2.50 1.91 -7.45
N PHE A 218 3.73 2.42 -7.34
CA PHE A 218 4.21 3.05 -6.11
C PHE A 218 3.78 4.51 -6.02
N ARG A 219 3.20 4.91 -4.89
CA ARG A 219 2.66 6.27 -4.69
C ARG A 219 3.18 6.91 -3.42
N HIS A 220 3.22 8.24 -3.41
CA HIS A 220 3.47 9.01 -2.19
C HIS A 220 2.16 9.24 -1.44
N ARG A 221 2.17 9.00 -0.13
CA ARG A 221 1.09 9.41 0.79
C ARG A 221 1.48 10.71 1.49
N PRO A 222 0.74 11.82 1.29
CA PRO A 222 1.04 13.09 1.96
C PRO A 222 0.98 12.97 3.48
N ALA A 223 1.77 13.79 4.19
CA ALA A 223 1.83 13.76 5.66
C ALA A 223 0.46 13.95 6.35
N ALA A 224 -0.42 14.78 5.80
CA ALA A 224 -1.78 14.95 6.32
C ALA A 224 -2.63 13.66 6.22
N ALA A 225 -2.34 12.78 5.27
CA ALA A 225 -2.99 11.47 5.21
C ALA A 225 -2.40 10.51 6.25
N LEU A 226 -1.13 10.68 6.65
CA LEU A 226 -0.46 9.83 7.64
C LEU A 226 -1.04 9.97 9.04
N THR A 227 -1.61 11.13 9.39
CA THR A 227 -2.25 11.35 10.69
C THR A 227 -3.50 10.49 10.89
N ALA A 228 -4.06 9.94 9.81
CA ALA A 228 -5.19 9.01 9.88
C ALA A 228 -4.76 7.57 10.23
N TYR A 229 -3.46 7.27 10.18
CA TYR A 229 -2.94 5.93 10.42
C TYR A 229 -2.37 5.83 11.83
N TYR A 230 -2.75 4.73 12.49
CA TYR A 230 -2.10 4.30 13.71
C TYR A 230 -1.06 3.25 13.36
N LEU A 231 0.17 3.53 13.79
CA LEU A 231 1.29 2.62 13.77
C LEU A 231 1.16 1.74 15.00
N ARG A 232 0.94 0.46 14.80
CA ARG A 232 0.80 -0.45 15.93
C ARG A 232 2.18 -0.95 16.30
N ARG A 233 2.30 -1.38 17.55
CA ARG A 233 3.42 -2.20 18.04
C ARG A 233 4.81 -1.61 17.75
N HIS A 234 5.23 -0.61 18.49
CA HIS A 234 6.65 -0.36 18.70
C HIS A 234 7.08 -1.15 19.92
N LEU A 235 7.75 -2.30 19.70
CA LEU A 235 8.33 -3.10 20.77
C LEU A 235 9.72 -2.62 21.10
N GLY A 236 10.04 -2.59 22.39
CA GLY A 236 11.36 -2.22 22.82
C GLY A 236 11.47 -1.99 24.31
N THR A 237 12.46 -1.20 24.69
CA THR A 237 12.73 -0.80 26.06
C THR A 237 12.66 0.71 26.18
N VAL A 238 12.03 1.22 27.24
CA VAL A 238 12.03 2.66 27.53
C VAL A 238 13.47 3.10 27.81
N ALA A 239 14.00 4.01 26.99
CA ALA A 239 15.33 4.58 27.16
C ALA A 239 15.30 5.75 28.15
N SER A 240 14.29 6.62 28.05
CA SER A 240 14.10 7.77 28.94
C SER A 240 12.66 8.27 28.92
N VAL A 241 12.28 9.03 29.94
CA VAL A 241 11.01 9.77 29.99
C VAL A 241 11.33 11.25 30.20
N ALA A 242 10.66 12.13 29.45
CA ALA A 242 10.85 13.56 29.60
C ALA A 242 10.42 14.01 31.01
N ALA A 243 11.17 14.93 31.61
CA ALA A 243 10.94 15.37 33.00
C ALA A 243 9.54 16.01 33.20
N ASP A 244 8.96 16.58 32.15
CA ASP A 244 7.63 17.17 32.13
C ASP A 244 6.51 16.16 31.78
N GLY A 245 6.84 14.87 31.63
CA GLY A 245 5.91 13.81 31.25
C GLY A 245 5.30 13.98 29.85
N SER A 246 5.84 14.88 29.02
CA SER A 246 5.30 15.15 27.67
C SER A 246 5.57 14.05 26.66
N SER A 247 6.62 13.27 26.89
CA SER A 247 7.10 12.26 25.94
C SER A 247 7.97 11.22 26.64
N PHE A 248 8.17 10.09 25.97
CA PHE A 248 9.18 9.11 26.33
C PHE A 248 9.97 8.72 25.08
N THR A 249 11.19 8.23 25.30
CA THR A 249 12.04 7.68 24.25
C THR A 249 12.14 6.18 24.47
N MET A 250 12.01 5.39 23.41
CA MET A 250 12.21 3.95 23.45
C MET A 250 13.29 3.51 22.46
N LEU A 251 14.06 2.50 22.85
CA LEU A 251 14.93 1.74 21.97
C LEU A 251 14.14 0.54 21.47
N THR A 252 13.88 0.46 20.17
CA THR A 252 13.13 -0.65 19.56
C THR A 252 13.94 -1.94 19.58
N GLU A 253 13.27 -3.08 19.42
CA GLU A 253 13.93 -4.39 19.30
C GLU A 253 14.89 -4.47 18.09
N HIS A 254 14.68 -3.62 17.09
CA HIS A 254 15.52 -3.47 15.89
C HIS A 254 16.65 -2.43 16.06
N GLY A 255 16.86 -1.91 17.27
CA GLY A 255 17.94 -0.99 17.58
C GLY A 255 17.70 0.48 17.19
N GLN A 256 16.47 0.84 16.82
CA GLN A 256 16.11 2.23 16.50
C GLN A 256 15.69 3.00 17.75
N THR A 257 15.95 4.30 17.78
CA THR A 257 15.50 5.17 18.88
C THR A 257 14.29 6.00 18.44
N LEU A 258 13.15 5.84 19.12
CA LEU A 258 11.91 6.55 18.82
C LEU A 258 11.52 7.46 19.98
N ARG A 259 11.25 8.73 19.70
CA ARG A 259 10.62 9.67 20.64
C ARG A 259 9.13 9.71 20.38
N ILE A 260 8.35 9.45 21.43
CA ILE A 260 6.88 9.35 21.35
C ILE A 260 6.26 10.31 22.37
N LEU A 261 5.38 11.20 21.90
CA LEU A 261 4.64 12.17 22.71
C LEU A 261 3.45 11.49 23.40
N ALA A 262 3.11 11.91 24.62
CA ALA A 262 1.82 11.57 25.22
C ALA A 262 0.73 12.46 24.62
N ASP A 263 -0.44 11.87 24.30
CA ASP A 263 -1.57 12.62 23.77
C ASP A 263 -2.23 13.45 24.88
N LYS A 264 -2.17 14.78 24.73
CA LYS A 264 -2.78 15.76 25.63
C LYS A 264 -4.18 16.20 25.19
N GLY A 265 -4.67 15.68 24.07
CA GLY A 265 -5.94 16.06 23.44
C GLY A 265 -7.16 15.36 24.03
N ALA A 266 -8.27 15.43 23.27
CA ALA A 266 -9.56 14.83 23.66
C ALA A 266 -9.52 13.29 23.77
N ASN A 267 -8.49 12.66 23.21
CA ASN A 267 -8.26 11.21 23.23
C ASN A 267 -6.94 10.90 23.95
N PRO A 268 -6.90 10.95 25.30
CA PRO A 268 -5.67 10.73 26.06
C PRO A 268 -5.07 9.34 25.82
N THR A 269 -3.75 9.25 25.90
CA THR A 269 -3.03 7.98 25.78
C THR A 269 -3.50 6.98 26.85
N LEU A 270 -3.74 5.73 26.44
CA LEU A 270 -4.11 4.64 27.35
C LEU A 270 -2.87 3.88 27.80
N PHE A 271 -2.51 3.99 29.08
CA PHE A 271 -1.38 3.31 29.69
C PHE A 271 -1.82 2.05 30.43
N HIS A 272 -1.12 0.94 30.22
CA HIS A 272 -1.37 -0.34 30.86
C HIS A 272 -0.10 -0.84 31.54
N ASN A 273 -0.08 -0.74 32.87
CA ASN A 273 0.95 -1.36 33.69
C ASN A 273 0.58 -2.83 33.93
N LEU A 274 1.29 -3.76 33.28
CA LEU A 274 1.01 -5.18 33.39
C LEU A 274 1.47 -5.80 34.72
N ASP A 275 2.37 -5.11 35.42
CA ASP A 275 2.86 -5.51 36.74
C ASP A 275 1.85 -5.13 37.83
N ALA A 276 0.92 -4.20 37.55
CA ALA A 276 -0.20 -3.90 38.43
C ALA A 276 -1.30 -4.97 38.28
N LYS A 277 -1.81 -5.50 39.40
CA LYS A 277 -2.93 -6.45 39.43
C LYS A 277 -4.08 -5.85 40.25
N PRO A 278 -5.30 -5.71 39.69
CA PRO A 278 -5.71 -6.06 38.32
C PRO A 278 -5.09 -5.13 37.26
N VAL A 279 -4.90 -5.64 36.03
CA VAL A 279 -4.45 -4.81 34.90
C VAL A 279 -5.60 -3.92 34.47
N THR A 280 -5.44 -2.61 34.54
CA THR A 280 -6.47 -1.64 34.14
C THR A 280 -5.85 -0.56 33.27
N ALA A 281 -6.54 -0.19 32.20
CA ALA A 281 -6.14 0.92 31.35
C ALA A 281 -6.29 2.25 32.12
N VAL A 282 -5.25 3.08 32.11
CA VAL A 282 -5.29 4.44 32.65
C VAL A 282 -5.19 5.41 31.48
N ALA A 283 -6.27 6.16 31.24
CA ALA A 283 -6.25 7.30 30.35
C ALA A 283 -5.46 8.45 30.99
N ALA A 284 -4.38 8.90 30.36
CA ALA A 284 -3.55 9.98 30.88
C ALA A 284 -3.07 10.93 29.77
N SER A 285 -3.08 12.24 30.08
CA SER A 285 -2.55 13.30 29.22
C SER A 285 -1.04 13.52 29.40
N SER A 286 -0.38 12.70 30.21
CA SER A 286 1.06 12.72 30.45
C SER A 286 1.55 11.31 30.70
N VAL A 287 2.82 11.04 30.37
CA VAL A 287 3.46 9.77 30.67
C VAL A 287 3.42 9.53 32.19
N PRO A 288 2.85 8.41 32.67
CA PRO A 288 2.75 8.13 34.10
C PRO A 288 4.13 7.82 34.68
N ALA A 289 4.35 8.21 35.94
CA ALA A 289 5.61 7.94 36.64
C ALA A 289 5.95 6.45 36.78
N THR A 290 4.96 5.57 36.61
CA THR A 290 5.15 4.11 36.61
C THR A 290 5.77 3.58 35.32
N LEU A 291 5.75 4.35 34.22
CA LEU A 291 6.56 4.08 33.04
C LEU A 291 7.94 4.70 33.26
N ALA A 292 8.96 3.87 33.47
CA ALA A 292 10.33 4.31 33.76
C ALA A 292 11.33 3.70 32.76
N ALA A 293 12.54 4.27 32.70
CA ALA A 293 13.62 3.73 31.89
C ALA A 293 13.95 2.27 32.29
N GLY A 294 14.26 1.44 31.30
CA GLY A 294 14.55 0.03 31.46
C GLY A 294 13.33 -0.90 31.44
N LEU A 295 12.10 -0.36 31.48
CA LEU A 295 10.90 -1.18 31.31
C LEU A 295 10.74 -1.60 29.86
N GLN A 296 10.25 -2.82 29.66
CA GLN A 296 9.78 -3.22 28.35
C GLN A 296 8.49 -2.50 28.02
N VAL A 297 8.39 -2.03 26.78
CA VAL A 297 7.28 -1.23 26.31
C VAL A 297 6.82 -1.71 24.95
N GLU A 298 5.51 -1.73 24.77
CA GLU A 298 4.87 -1.78 23.48
C GLU A 298 4.02 -0.53 23.31
N CYS A 299 4.31 0.26 22.29
CA CYS A 299 3.59 1.49 22.01
C CYS A 299 2.87 1.43 20.67
N THR A 300 1.57 1.68 20.67
CA THR A 300 0.82 2.09 19.47
C THR A 300 0.85 3.61 19.40
N ALA A 301 1.30 4.15 18.28
CA ALA A 301 1.41 5.59 18.05
C ALA A 301 0.74 6.01 16.75
N ARG A 302 0.56 7.31 16.53
CA ARG A 302 0.12 7.89 15.26
C ARG A 302 0.97 9.07 14.90
N TYR A 303 1.09 9.35 13.61
CA TYR A 303 1.73 10.56 13.13
C TYR A 303 0.89 11.80 13.45
N GLN A 304 1.57 12.89 13.76
CA GLN A 304 1.02 14.25 13.74
C GLN A 304 1.35 14.91 12.41
N ALA A 305 0.68 16.03 12.12
CA ALA A 305 0.88 16.74 10.86
C ALA A 305 2.33 17.24 10.66
N ASP A 306 3.06 17.43 11.77
CA ASP A 306 4.47 17.79 11.80
C ASP A 306 5.42 16.57 11.73
N GLY A 307 4.90 15.36 11.50
CA GLY A 307 5.70 14.13 11.44
C GLY A 307 6.16 13.60 12.81
N SER A 308 5.77 14.21 13.93
CA SER A 308 6.03 13.64 15.26
C SER A 308 5.09 12.45 15.57
N LEU A 309 5.51 11.56 16.48
CA LEU A 309 4.71 10.43 16.92
C LEU A 309 4.00 10.75 18.24
N THR A 310 2.70 10.47 18.31
CA THR A 310 1.90 10.58 19.53
C THR A 310 1.34 9.21 19.92
N ALA A 311 1.56 8.82 21.18
CA ALA A 311 1.11 7.56 21.75
C ALA A 311 -0.40 7.53 21.89
N VAL A 312 -0.97 6.38 21.55
CA VAL A 312 -2.41 6.10 21.65
C VAL A 312 -2.64 5.06 22.73
N ARG A 313 -1.78 4.03 22.74
CA ARG A 313 -1.79 2.98 23.76
C ARG A 313 -0.37 2.55 24.08
N VAL A 314 -0.07 2.41 25.35
CA VAL A 314 1.24 1.97 25.84
C VAL A 314 1.05 0.83 26.83
N TRP A 315 1.58 -0.35 26.52
CA TRP A 315 1.70 -1.48 27.43
C TRP A 315 3.12 -1.54 27.95
N TYR A 316 3.30 -1.78 29.24
CA TYR A 316 4.64 -1.87 29.80
C TYR A 316 4.72 -2.82 30.99
N SER A 317 5.91 -3.40 31.17
CA SER A 317 6.22 -4.34 32.24
C SER A 317 7.73 -4.36 32.53
N ALA A 318 8.07 -4.65 33.77
CA ALA A 318 9.43 -4.97 34.21
C ALA A 318 9.85 -6.42 33.93
N THR A 319 8.91 -7.33 33.63
CA THR A 319 9.15 -8.80 33.63
C THR A 319 9.06 -9.50 32.27
N ALA A 320 9.09 -8.74 31.18
CA ALA A 320 9.04 -9.23 29.81
C ALA A 320 7.78 -10.00 29.38
N ASN A 321 6.67 -9.83 30.10
CA ASN A 321 5.39 -10.46 29.81
C ASN A 321 4.43 -9.50 29.09
N LEU A 322 4.90 -8.82 28.04
CA LEU A 322 3.99 -8.08 27.16
C LEU A 322 3.03 -9.10 26.51
N PRO A 323 1.69 -8.91 26.56
CA PRO A 323 0.75 -9.85 25.97
C PRO A 323 1.06 -10.06 24.48
N ALA A 324 1.13 -11.32 24.06
CA ALA A 324 1.36 -11.68 22.65
C ALA A 324 0.17 -11.38 21.73
N TRP A 325 -0.96 -10.95 22.29
CA TRP A 325 -2.20 -10.65 21.57
C TRP A 325 -2.56 -9.17 21.72
N ARG A 326 -3.01 -8.56 20.62
CA ARG A 326 -3.39 -7.14 20.56
C ARG A 326 -4.73 -6.93 19.83
N PRO A 327 -5.60 -6.06 20.34
CA PRO A 327 -6.93 -5.80 19.78
C PRO A 327 -6.92 -4.89 18.55
N GLU A 328 -5.79 -4.67 17.90
CA GLU A 328 -5.67 -3.80 16.73
C GLU A 328 -5.28 -4.65 15.51
N GLY A 329 -6.12 -4.67 14.47
CA GLY A 329 -5.93 -5.57 13.34
C GLY A 329 -6.77 -5.26 12.11
N HIS A 330 -6.82 -6.25 11.20
CA HIS A 330 -7.79 -6.31 10.11
C HIS A 330 -8.87 -7.33 10.46
N ILE A 331 -10.12 -6.99 10.20
CA ILE A 331 -11.23 -7.94 10.32
C ILE A 331 -11.06 -9.01 9.23
N THR A 332 -10.97 -10.29 9.59
CA THR A 332 -10.94 -11.39 8.61
C THR A 332 -12.26 -12.12 8.50
N PHE A 333 -13.15 -11.93 9.49
CA PHE A 333 -14.43 -12.61 9.53
C PHE A 333 -15.46 -11.77 10.29
N VAL A 334 -16.69 -11.80 9.80
CA VAL A 334 -17.85 -11.13 10.41
C VAL A 334 -19.01 -12.12 10.43
N ASP A 335 -19.39 -12.56 11.62
CA ASP A 335 -20.57 -13.40 11.86
C ASP A 335 -21.66 -12.55 12.50
N ARG A 336 -22.58 -12.13 11.65
CA ARG A 336 -23.71 -11.28 12.02
C ARG A 336 -24.80 -12.06 12.78
N ALA A 337 -24.81 -13.39 12.70
CA ALA A 337 -25.81 -14.20 13.39
C ALA A 337 -25.44 -14.41 14.86
N ASN A 338 -24.15 -14.57 15.16
CA ASN A 338 -23.64 -14.77 16.52
C ASN A 338 -22.98 -13.52 17.13
N ASN A 339 -23.00 -12.39 16.40
CA ASN A 339 -22.34 -11.13 16.75
C ASN A 339 -20.83 -11.29 17.03
N LEU A 340 -20.14 -12.05 16.20
CA LEU A 340 -18.71 -12.28 16.32
C LEU A 340 -17.96 -11.59 15.19
N ILE A 341 -16.80 -11.01 15.52
CA ILE A 341 -15.81 -10.62 14.52
C ILE A 341 -14.51 -11.37 14.81
N ARG A 342 -13.76 -11.72 13.75
CA ARG A 342 -12.37 -12.12 13.91
C ARG A 342 -11.44 -11.05 13.40
N VAL A 343 -10.43 -10.76 14.20
CA VAL A 343 -9.42 -9.75 13.90
C VAL A 343 -8.07 -10.42 13.95
N LEU A 344 -7.23 -10.21 12.94
CA LEU A 344 -5.84 -10.67 12.97
C LEU A 344 -5.09 -9.87 14.02
N ASP A 345 -4.40 -10.56 14.92
CA ASP A 345 -3.43 -9.91 15.78
C ASP A 345 -2.15 -9.55 15.04
N SER A 346 -1.25 -8.87 15.74
CA SER A 346 0.04 -8.40 15.21
C SER A 346 1.01 -9.52 14.81
N ALA A 347 0.68 -10.79 15.07
CA ALA A 347 1.43 -11.94 14.59
C ALA A 347 0.69 -12.67 13.45
N GLY A 348 -0.39 -12.07 12.92
CA GLY A 348 -1.20 -12.65 11.87
C GLY A 348 -2.13 -13.78 12.35
N ASN A 349 -2.34 -13.93 13.67
CA ASN A 349 -3.23 -14.96 14.19
C ASN A 349 -4.66 -14.41 14.36
N PRO A 350 -5.69 -15.10 13.87
CA PRO A 350 -7.06 -14.65 14.02
C PRO A 350 -7.56 -14.82 15.47
N ARG A 351 -8.23 -13.80 15.99
CA ARG A 351 -8.79 -13.76 17.35
C ARG A 351 -10.26 -13.38 17.29
N THR A 352 -11.08 -14.04 18.09
CA THR A 352 -12.55 -13.87 18.03
C THR A 352 -13.04 -12.95 19.14
N PHE A 353 -13.86 -11.97 18.76
CA PHE A 353 -14.46 -10.97 19.65
C PHE A 353 -15.97 -11.02 19.55
N LEU A 354 -16.63 -10.97 20.70
CA LEU A 354 -18.05 -10.70 20.82
C LEU A 354 -18.28 -9.19 20.73
N VAL A 355 -19.17 -8.80 19.82
CA VAL A 355 -19.75 -7.46 19.73
C VAL A 355 -21.17 -7.57 20.28
N ASN A 356 -21.56 -6.67 21.18
CA ASN A 356 -22.90 -6.68 21.76
C ASN A 356 -23.53 -5.28 21.66
N ALA A 357 -24.75 -5.14 22.14
CA ALA A 357 -25.47 -3.87 22.12
C ALA A 357 -24.71 -2.73 22.81
N ALA A 358 -23.84 -3.03 23.80
CA ALA A 358 -23.06 -2.02 24.52
C ALA A 358 -21.75 -1.64 23.81
N THR A 359 -21.31 -2.39 22.79
CA THR A 359 -20.11 -2.08 22.02
C THR A 359 -20.30 -0.76 21.26
N ARG A 360 -19.38 0.19 21.44
CA ARG A 360 -19.42 1.49 20.74
C ARG A 360 -18.58 1.48 19.47
N TRP A 361 -19.06 2.12 18.42
CA TRP A 361 -18.33 2.17 17.14
C TRP A 361 -17.90 3.60 16.83
N TYR A 362 -16.64 3.77 16.46
CA TYR A 362 -16.03 5.07 16.15
C TYR A 362 -15.34 5.02 14.79
N PHE A 363 -15.00 6.19 14.24
CA PHE A 363 -14.23 6.29 12.99
C PHE A 363 -13.08 7.28 13.14
N LYS A 364 -11.87 6.83 12.78
CA LYS A 364 -10.62 7.60 12.82
C LYS A 364 -10.38 8.31 14.17
N GLY A 365 -10.75 7.65 15.27
CA GLY A 365 -10.58 8.17 16.63
C GLY A 365 -11.54 9.30 17.00
N ASP A 366 -12.56 9.60 16.20
CA ASP A 366 -13.63 10.50 16.64
C ASP A 366 -14.55 9.77 17.62
N VAL A 367 -14.30 9.98 18.91
CA VAL A 367 -15.12 9.43 20.01
C VAL A 367 -16.33 10.30 20.34
N SER A 368 -16.49 11.46 19.69
CA SER A 368 -17.64 12.34 19.92
C SER A 368 -18.91 11.81 19.25
N THR A 369 -18.74 10.93 18.25
CA THR A 369 -19.83 10.36 17.46
C THR A 369 -19.81 8.83 17.56
N ASP A 370 -20.74 8.25 18.33
CA ASP A 370 -20.96 6.80 18.32
C ASP A 370 -21.77 6.40 17.09
N LEU A 371 -21.11 5.72 16.16
CA LEU A 371 -21.67 5.30 14.88
C LEU A 371 -22.72 4.22 15.01
N SER A 372 -22.73 3.49 16.12
CA SER A 372 -23.70 2.43 16.37
C SER A 372 -25.10 2.96 16.69
N GLY A 373 -25.24 4.26 16.97
CA GLY A 373 -26.51 4.84 17.41
C GLY A 373 -27.02 4.26 18.74
N GLY A 374 -26.14 3.60 19.51
CA GLY A 374 -26.47 2.97 20.79
C GLY A 374 -26.72 1.46 20.74
N ASP A 375 -26.63 0.81 19.59
CA ASP A 375 -26.66 -0.65 19.45
C ASP A 375 -25.46 -1.16 18.63
N GLY A 376 -24.42 -1.57 19.35
CA GLY A 376 -23.18 -2.09 18.75
C GLY A 376 -23.37 -3.33 17.90
N SER A 377 -24.31 -4.21 18.25
CA SER A 377 -24.58 -5.45 17.51
C SER A 377 -25.25 -5.17 16.18
N ALA A 378 -26.22 -4.24 16.13
CA ALA A 378 -26.89 -3.85 14.88
C ALA A 378 -25.91 -3.25 13.86
N PHE A 379 -24.87 -2.57 14.34
CA PHE A 379 -23.85 -1.95 13.50
C PHE A 379 -23.00 -2.96 12.71
N LEU A 380 -22.92 -4.23 13.13
CA LEU A 380 -22.22 -5.28 12.37
C LEU A 380 -22.72 -5.46 10.93
N SER A 381 -23.97 -5.03 10.64
CA SER A 381 -24.48 -4.99 9.27
C SER A 381 -23.63 -4.13 8.31
N GLN A 382 -22.95 -3.11 8.85
CA GLN A 382 -22.14 -2.15 8.10
C GLN A 382 -20.65 -2.50 8.07
N VAL A 383 -20.25 -3.57 8.76
CA VAL A 383 -18.85 -3.95 8.97
C VAL A 383 -18.50 -5.04 8.00
N GLU A 384 -17.45 -4.83 7.21
CA GLU A 384 -16.96 -5.84 6.28
C GLU A 384 -15.57 -6.34 6.64
N ARG A 385 -15.20 -7.44 6.00
CA ARG A 385 -13.84 -7.98 6.07
C ARG A 385 -12.84 -6.92 5.57
N TYR A 386 -11.62 -7.03 6.04
CA TYR A 386 -10.47 -6.18 5.74
C TYR A 386 -10.58 -4.74 6.23
N PHE A 387 -11.63 -4.42 7.01
CA PHE A 387 -11.65 -3.18 7.78
C PHE A 387 -10.49 -3.19 8.76
N LYS A 388 -9.74 -2.09 8.76
CA LYS A 388 -8.71 -1.82 9.77
C LYS A 388 -9.39 -1.23 10.99
N VAL A 389 -9.25 -1.95 12.11
CA VAL A 389 -9.96 -1.63 13.35
C VAL A 389 -9.06 -1.65 14.57
N HIS A 390 -9.38 -0.81 15.54
CA HIS A 390 -8.81 -0.79 16.87
C HIS A 390 -9.90 -1.12 17.88
N LEU A 391 -9.73 -2.23 18.60
CA LEU A 391 -10.69 -2.62 19.61
C LEU A 391 -10.21 -2.20 20.99
N THR A 392 -11.15 -1.84 21.85
CA THR A 392 -10.95 -1.87 23.29
C THR A 392 -11.77 -3.05 23.81
N VAL A 393 -11.16 -3.87 24.67
CA VAL A 393 -11.81 -5.04 25.26
C VAL A 393 -12.03 -4.85 26.75
N ALA A 394 -13.12 -5.42 27.27
CA ALA A 394 -13.43 -5.37 28.70
C ALA A 394 -12.45 -6.21 29.52
N ASP A 395 -12.17 -7.43 29.06
CA ASP A 395 -11.27 -8.38 29.70
C ASP A 395 -10.40 -9.05 28.61
N PRO A 396 -9.09 -8.77 28.56
CA PRO A 396 -8.17 -9.37 27.59
C PRO A 396 -7.89 -10.86 27.83
N THR A 397 -8.41 -11.45 28.92
CA THR A 397 -8.22 -12.86 29.28
C THR A 397 -9.46 -13.74 29.03
N ALA A 398 -10.61 -13.14 28.69
CA ALA A 398 -11.85 -13.85 28.39
C ALA A 398 -11.82 -14.55 27.01
N SER A 399 -12.63 -15.61 26.85
CA SER A 399 -12.79 -16.33 25.57
C SER A 399 -14.26 -16.69 25.31
N PRO A 400 -14.94 -16.08 24.32
CA PRO A 400 -14.45 -14.98 23.48
C PRO A 400 -14.28 -13.68 24.27
N MET A 401 -13.40 -12.80 23.81
CA MET A 401 -13.23 -11.47 24.39
C MET A 401 -14.42 -10.59 23.99
N THR A 402 -14.89 -9.72 24.89
CA THR A 402 -15.98 -8.78 24.56
C THR A 402 -15.41 -7.40 24.25
N ALA A 403 -15.77 -6.85 23.09
CA ALA A 403 -15.38 -5.50 22.68
C ALA A 403 -16.24 -4.45 23.40
N THR A 404 -15.60 -3.50 24.09
CA THR A 404 -16.26 -2.30 24.62
C THR A 404 -16.37 -1.21 23.56
N SER A 405 -15.37 -1.10 22.68
CA SER A 405 -15.43 -0.25 21.51
C SER A 405 -14.64 -0.81 20.33
N VAL A 406 -15.01 -0.37 19.14
CA VAL A 406 -14.32 -0.62 17.87
C VAL A 406 -14.17 0.70 17.13
N ASP A 407 -12.94 1.17 16.94
CA ASP A 407 -12.61 2.34 16.13
C ASP A 407 -12.16 1.88 14.74
N ILE A 408 -12.93 2.24 13.71
CA ILE A 408 -12.62 1.95 12.32
C ILE A 408 -11.66 3.03 11.81
N GLN A 409 -10.45 2.61 11.45
CA GLN A 409 -9.46 3.53 10.86
C GLN A 409 -9.64 3.64 9.37
N ARG A 410 -9.91 2.49 8.76
CA ARG A 410 -10.07 2.35 7.34
C ARG A 410 -11.09 1.27 7.08
N GLY A 411 -12.21 1.69 6.52
CA GLY A 411 -13.14 0.76 5.90
C GLY A 411 -13.08 0.96 4.39
N VAL A 412 -12.90 -0.15 3.70
CA VAL A 412 -12.84 -0.20 2.25
C VAL A 412 -13.79 -1.30 1.83
N PHE A 413 -14.53 -1.03 0.76
CA PHE A 413 -15.31 -2.07 0.12
C PHE A 413 -15.00 -2.08 -1.37
N GLU A 414 -14.50 -3.22 -1.81
CA GLU A 414 -14.25 -3.53 -3.21
C GLU A 414 -15.27 -4.55 -3.69
N GLY A 415 -15.78 -4.37 -4.90
CA GLY A 415 -16.81 -5.24 -5.44
C GLY A 415 -17.14 -4.95 -6.89
N SER A 416 -18.01 -5.80 -7.44
CA SER A 416 -18.64 -5.53 -8.73
C SER A 416 -19.54 -4.32 -8.59
N VAL A 417 -19.37 -3.36 -9.51
CA VAL A 417 -20.20 -2.18 -9.65
C VAL A 417 -21.51 -2.61 -10.30
N GLY A 418 -22.61 -2.39 -9.59
CA GLY A 418 -23.96 -2.53 -10.14
C GLY A 418 -24.31 -1.36 -11.07
N PRO A 419 -25.46 -1.44 -11.76
CA PRO A 419 -25.91 -0.37 -12.64
C PRO A 419 -25.94 0.99 -11.92
N ALA A 420 -25.24 1.96 -12.47
CA ALA A 420 -25.16 3.31 -11.93
C ALA A 420 -26.38 4.13 -12.37
N THR A 421 -27.00 4.83 -11.42
CA THR A 421 -28.13 5.74 -11.66
C THR A 421 -27.69 7.19 -11.50
N ALA A 422 -28.61 8.14 -11.53
CA ALA A 422 -28.31 9.55 -11.25
C ALA A 422 -28.07 9.84 -9.75
N SER A 423 -28.52 8.97 -8.85
CA SER A 423 -28.42 9.16 -7.38
C SER A 423 -27.34 8.31 -6.72
N GLY A 424 -26.88 7.24 -7.38
CA GLY A 424 -25.88 6.34 -6.82
C GLY A 424 -25.77 5.02 -7.58
N PHE A 425 -25.06 4.08 -6.98
CA PHE A 425 -24.81 2.74 -7.51
C PHE A 425 -24.66 1.74 -6.35
N THR A 426 -24.47 0.46 -6.65
CA THR A 426 -24.17 -0.56 -5.64
C THR A 426 -22.80 -1.15 -5.86
N TYR A 427 -22.12 -1.50 -4.78
CA TYR A 427 -21.07 -2.50 -4.81
C TYR A 427 -21.64 -3.82 -4.33
N THR A 428 -21.36 -4.88 -5.06
CA THR A 428 -21.68 -6.26 -4.65
C THR A 428 -20.41 -7.09 -4.69
N ARG A 429 -20.12 -7.75 -3.58
CA ARG A 429 -18.99 -8.68 -3.48
C ARG A 429 -19.48 -10.03 -2.97
N THR A 430 -19.09 -11.09 -3.66
CA THR A 430 -19.22 -12.47 -3.18
C THR A 430 -17.86 -12.93 -2.70
N PHE A 431 -17.77 -13.32 -1.43
CA PHE A 431 -16.55 -13.80 -0.81
C PHE A 431 -16.35 -15.31 -1.08
N GLY A 432 -15.17 -15.84 -0.77
CA GLY A 432 -14.80 -17.25 -1.03
C GLY A 432 -15.70 -18.30 -0.35
N ASP A 433 -16.39 -17.93 0.73
CA ASP A 433 -17.41 -18.72 1.42
C ASP A 433 -18.82 -18.55 0.82
N LEU A 434 -18.92 -17.92 -0.35
CA LEU A 434 -20.15 -17.59 -1.09
C LEU A 434 -21.09 -16.60 -0.39
N ALA A 435 -20.71 -16.10 0.79
CA ALA A 435 -21.39 -14.97 1.40
C ALA A 435 -21.34 -13.77 0.45
N THR A 436 -22.46 -13.07 0.28
CA THR A 436 -22.55 -11.91 -0.61
C THR A 436 -22.91 -10.68 0.20
N ALA A 437 -22.05 -9.66 0.16
CA ALA A 437 -22.33 -8.34 0.69
C ALA A 437 -22.72 -7.41 -0.45
N THR A 438 -23.72 -6.55 -0.21
CA THR A 438 -24.13 -5.51 -1.14
C THR A 438 -24.36 -4.22 -0.39
N HIS A 439 -23.69 -3.16 -0.84
CA HIS A 439 -23.82 -1.82 -0.28
C HIS A 439 -24.30 -0.87 -1.36
N ALA A 440 -25.31 -0.06 -1.04
CA ALA A 440 -25.74 1.04 -1.87
C ALA A 440 -24.94 2.28 -1.49
N LEU A 441 -24.40 2.97 -2.51
CA LEU A 441 -23.61 4.17 -2.32
C LEU A 441 -24.28 5.33 -3.05
N GLY A 442 -24.53 6.41 -2.30
CA GLY A 442 -25.00 7.67 -2.86
C GLY A 442 -23.84 8.53 -3.35
N TYR A 443 -24.08 9.32 -4.40
CA TYR A 443 -23.10 10.32 -4.82
C TYR A 443 -23.07 11.50 -3.84
N GLY A 444 -21.87 11.88 -3.39
CA GLY A 444 -21.64 13.15 -2.70
C GLY A 444 -21.61 14.34 -3.67
N ALA A 445 -21.73 15.56 -3.13
CA ALA A 445 -21.69 16.81 -3.91
C ALA A 445 -20.37 17.03 -4.68
N SER A 446 -19.30 16.37 -4.25
CA SER A 446 -17.96 16.44 -4.85
C SER A 446 -17.55 15.10 -5.47
N PHE A 447 -18.51 14.30 -5.97
CA PHE A 447 -18.22 12.99 -6.55
C PHE A 447 -17.13 13.09 -7.63
N SER A 448 -16.10 12.26 -7.46
CA SER A 448 -15.11 12.01 -8.50
C SER A 448 -14.95 10.50 -8.69
N SER A 449 -14.68 10.11 -9.93
CA SER A 449 -14.27 8.76 -10.26
C SER A 449 -12.87 8.76 -10.84
N TRP A 450 -12.17 7.67 -10.61
CA TRP A 450 -10.85 7.44 -11.14
C TRP A 450 -10.84 6.12 -11.86
N ASP A 451 -10.15 6.08 -12.98
CA ASP A 451 -9.72 4.84 -13.55
C ASP A 451 -8.39 4.47 -12.89
N PHE A 452 -8.33 3.33 -12.21
CA PHE A 452 -7.10 2.87 -11.57
C PHE A 452 -5.96 2.72 -12.57
N THR A 453 -6.29 2.54 -13.86
CA THR A 453 -5.28 2.52 -14.90
C THR A 453 -4.53 3.84 -15.03
N PHE A 454 -5.16 4.97 -14.66
CA PHE A 454 -4.63 6.32 -14.83
C PHE A 454 -4.87 7.18 -13.57
N PRO A 455 -4.13 6.93 -12.47
CA PRO A 455 -4.37 7.57 -11.17
C PRO A 455 -4.04 9.07 -11.14
N GLY A 456 -3.70 9.70 -12.27
CA GLY A 456 -3.50 11.15 -12.42
C GLY A 456 -4.69 11.90 -13.03
N LEU A 457 -5.72 11.20 -13.51
CA LEU A 457 -6.84 11.77 -14.25
C LEU A 457 -8.15 11.46 -13.52
N ALA A 458 -8.55 12.35 -12.60
CA ALA A 458 -9.86 12.28 -11.96
C ALA A 458 -10.94 12.77 -12.92
N THR A 459 -11.99 11.98 -13.11
CA THR A 459 -13.22 12.42 -13.75
C THR A 459 -14.13 13.02 -12.68
N THR A 460 -14.44 14.30 -12.80
CA THR A 460 -15.34 14.99 -11.87
C THR A 460 -16.79 14.90 -12.33
N GLY A 461 -17.70 14.69 -11.37
CA GLY A 461 -19.12 14.47 -11.67
C GLY A 461 -19.42 13.05 -12.13
N THR A 462 -20.71 12.77 -12.35
CA THR A 462 -21.21 11.39 -12.48
C THR A 462 -21.26 10.89 -13.92
N ALA A 463 -21.26 11.77 -14.93
CA ALA A 463 -21.55 11.40 -16.32
C ALA A 463 -20.59 10.35 -16.90
N GLY A 464 -19.27 10.53 -16.72
CA GLY A 464 -18.27 9.56 -17.18
C GLY A 464 -18.39 8.21 -16.47
N PHE A 465 -18.53 8.25 -15.14
CA PHE A 465 -18.75 7.06 -14.32
C PHE A 465 -20.00 6.28 -14.76
N LEU A 466 -21.12 6.95 -15.04
CA LEU A 466 -22.35 6.31 -15.51
C LEU A 466 -22.12 5.58 -16.85
N ALA A 467 -21.36 6.18 -17.78
CA ALA A 467 -21.06 5.55 -19.05
C ALA A 467 -20.22 4.28 -18.86
N GLU A 468 -19.18 4.35 -18.04
CA GLU A 468 -18.28 3.21 -17.75
C GLU A 468 -19.00 2.09 -17.00
N ALA A 469 -19.71 2.43 -15.91
CA ALA A 469 -20.47 1.49 -15.09
C ALA A 469 -21.59 0.78 -15.87
N ASN A 470 -22.23 1.49 -16.81
CA ASN A 470 -23.34 0.97 -17.62
C ASN A 470 -22.92 0.61 -19.06
N SER A 471 -21.63 0.39 -19.30
CA SER A 471 -21.09 0.14 -20.65
C SER A 471 -21.71 -1.04 -21.40
N GLY A 472 -22.34 -1.98 -20.68
CA GLY A 472 -23.09 -3.09 -21.28
C GLY A 472 -22.24 -4.11 -22.02
N ILE A 473 -20.91 -4.08 -21.86
CA ILE A 473 -19.98 -5.00 -22.53
C ILE A 473 -20.35 -6.44 -22.19
N VAL A 474 -20.58 -7.29 -23.18
CA VAL A 474 -20.85 -8.72 -22.96
C VAL A 474 -19.60 -9.52 -23.29
N LEU A 475 -19.13 -10.32 -22.33
CA LEU A 475 -17.87 -11.08 -22.45
C LEU A 475 -18.08 -12.56 -22.71
N ASP A 476 -19.30 -13.03 -22.91
CA ASP A 476 -19.60 -14.43 -23.22
C ASP A 476 -20.94 -14.56 -23.96
N THR A 477 -21.38 -15.79 -24.22
CA THR A 477 -22.66 -16.03 -24.90
C THR A 477 -23.87 -15.96 -23.98
N SER A 478 -23.70 -15.70 -22.67
CA SER A 478 -24.81 -15.63 -21.73
C SER A 478 -25.67 -14.38 -21.93
N GLY A 479 -25.15 -13.37 -22.63
CA GLY A 479 -25.79 -12.06 -22.74
C GLY A 479 -25.68 -11.23 -21.46
N THR A 480 -25.03 -11.74 -20.41
CA THR A 480 -24.82 -11.02 -19.15
C THR A 480 -23.74 -9.97 -19.35
N PRO A 481 -24.03 -8.68 -19.08
CA PRO A 481 -23.00 -7.66 -19.11
C PRO A 481 -21.89 -7.96 -18.09
N PHE A 482 -20.67 -7.78 -18.53
CA PHE A 482 -19.51 -7.62 -17.68
C PHE A 482 -19.79 -6.53 -16.67
N LYS A 483 -19.64 -6.89 -15.41
CA LYS A 483 -19.73 -5.95 -14.32
C LYS A 483 -18.34 -5.34 -14.10
N PRO A 484 -18.19 -4.02 -14.24
CA PRO A 484 -16.95 -3.38 -13.83
C PRO A 484 -16.69 -3.70 -12.36
N TYR A 485 -15.43 -3.71 -11.97
CA TYR A 485 -15.05 -3.83 -10.58
C TYR A 485 -14.58 -2.47 -10.08
N GLY A 486 -14.76 -2.22 -8.79
CA GLY A 486 -14.23 -1.00 -8.21
C GLY A 486 -14.07 -1.09 -6.72
N ILE A 487 -13.49 -0.03 -6.19
CA ILE A 487 -13.20 0.15 -4.78
C ILE A 487 -13.64 1.54 -4.37
N SER A 488 -14.26 1.63 -3.20
CA SER A 488 -14.53 2.90 -2.53
C SER A 488 -14.02 2.84 -1.09
N THR A 489 -13.48 3.96 -0.65
CA THR A 489 -13.16 4.20 0.75
C THR A 489 -14.37 4.76 1.46
N LEU A 490 -14.54 4.41 2.73
CA LEU A 490 -15.55 5.00 3.58
C LEU A 490 -15.20 6.44 3.97
N ASP A 491 -16.19 7.32 3.83
CA ASP A 491 -16.25 8.63 4.48
C ASP A 491 -17.52 8.65 5.34
N TRP A 492 -17.36 8.38 6.63
CA TRP A 492 -18.46 8.00 7.52
C TRP A 492 -19.31 9.18 8.02
N SER A 493 -19.11 10.39 7.48
CA SER A 493 -19.94 11.55 7.84
C SER A 493 -21.42 11.42 7.44
N SER A 494 -21.76 10.49 6.53
CA SER A 494 -23.15 10.23 6.10
C SER A 494 -23.46 8.75 5.75
N GLY A 495 -22.68 7.79 6.25
CA GLY A 495 -22.76 6.36 5.85
C GLY A 495 -21.85 6.01 4.66
N TRP A 496 -22.16 4.96 3.90
CA TRP A 496 -21.40 4.59 2.69
C TRP A 496 -21.56 5.65 1.60
N ASN A 497 -20.69 6.66 1.61
CA ASN A 497 -20.62 7.68 0.57
C ASN A 497 -19.56 7.30 -0.47
N ALA A 498 -19.92 7.33 -1.76
CA ALA A 498 -19.02 7.07 -2.87
C ALA A 498 -18.23 8.32 -3.31
N ALA A 499 -17.82 9.20 -2.38
CA ALA A 499 -17.19 10.48 -2.73
C ALA A 499 -16.02 10.31 -3.73
N ASN A 500 -15.30 9.19 -3.63
CA ASN A 500 -14.27 8.78 -4.59
C ASN A 500 -14.45 7.30 -4.96
N ALA A 501 -15.00 7.03 -6.14
CA ALA A 501 -15.07 5.68 -6.70
C ALA A 501 -13.85 5.43 -7.58
N VAL A 502 -13.28 4.23 -7.52
CA VAL A 502 -12.16 3.85 -8.39
C VAL A 502 -12.54 2.58 -9.15
N PHE A 503 -12.43 2.61 -10.48
CA PHE A 503 -12.56 1.40 -11.30
C PHE A 503 -11.29 0.59 -11.25
N MET A 504 -11.39 -0.69 -10.87
CA MET A 504 -10.26 -1.59 -10.80
C MET A 504 -10.16 -2.44 -12.07
N PRO A 505 -8.98 -2.50 -12.73
CA PRO A 505 -8.77 -3.39 -13.85
C PRO A 505 -8.81 -4.85 -13.39
N ILE A 506 -9.81 -5.58 -13.86
CA ILE A 506 -9.94 -7.01 -13.56
C ILE A 506 -9.65 -7.85 -14.81
N GLY A 507 -9.19 -9.07 -14.58
CA GLY A 507 -8.96 -10.03 -15.65
C GLY A 507 -10.28 -10.39 -16.32
N ILE A 508 -10.39 -10.13 -17.62
CA ILE A 508 -11.58 -10.42 -18.45
C ILE A 508 -11.95 -11.92 -18.35
N SER A 509 -10.93 -12.77 -18.31
CA SER A 509 -11.07 -14.22 -18.15
C SER A 509 -9.97 -14.77 -17.24
N PRO A 510 -10.27 -15.82 -16.45
CA PRO A 510 -9.24 -16.57 -15.73
C PRO A 510 -8.27 -17.27 -16.69
N PHE A 511 -8.69 -17.57 -17.92
CA PHE A 511 -7.88 -18.21 -18.95
C PHE A 511 -7.37 -17.21 -19.99
N ALA A 512 -6.24 -17.55 -20.62
CA ALA A 512 -5.71 -16.82 -21.77
C ALA A 512 -6.72 -16.77 -22.92
N GLN A 513 -6.96 -15.57 -23.43
CA GLN A 513 -7.74 -15.27 -24.62
C GLN A 513 -6.86 -15.41 -25.87
N THR A 514 -7.49 -15.59 -27.03
CA THR A 514 -6.80 -15.56 -28.32
C THR A 514 -7.02 -14.22 -28.98
N VAL A 515 -5.96 -13.59 -29.49
CA VAL A 515 -6.08 -12.41 -30.35
C VAL A 515 -6.73 -12.84 -31.66
N THR A 516 -7.89 -12.28 -31.98
CA THR A 516 -8.64 -12.56 -33.22
C THR A 516 -8.40 -11.49 -34.28
N GLY A 517 -8.20 -10.25 -33.87
CA GLY A 517 -7.79 -9.12 -34.71
C GLY A 517 -6.52 -8.51 -34.15
N ALA A 518 -5.46 -8.51 -34.96
CA ALA A 518 -4.14 -8.01 -34.56
C ALA A 518 -4.20 -6.55 -34.11
N PHE A 519 -3.27 -6.16 -33.25
CA PHE A 519 -3.18 -4.77 -32.77
C PHE A 519 -2.96 -3.80 -33.94
N ALA A 520 -3.90 -2.89 -34.13
CA ALA A 520 -3.85 -1.85 -35.16
C ALA A 520 -4.62 -0.62 -34.68
N ALA A 521 -4.11 0.57 -35.02
CA ALA A 521 -4.75 1.86 -34.71
C ALA A 521 -5.19 2.01 -33.23
N GLY A 522 -4.37 1.53 -32.28
CA GLY A 522 -4.66 1.63 -30.85
C GLY A 522 -5.68 0.63 -30.33
N SER A 523 -6.05 -0.40 -31.09
CA SER A 523 -7.02 -1.41 -30.67
C SER A 523 -6.59 -2.83 -31.03
N LEU A 524 -7.05 -3.77 -30.21
CA LEU A 524 -6.84 -5.22 -30.30
C LEU A 524 -8.22 -5.91 -30.23
N GLN A 525 -8.41 -7.01 -30.94
CA GLN A 525 -9.58 -7.88 -30.72
C GLN A 525 -9.16 -9.21 -30.12
N ILE A 526 -9.89 -9.64 -29.08
CA ILE A 526 -9.66 -10.90 -28.39
C ILE A 526 -10.94 -11.73 -28.34
N THR A 527 -10.80 -13.05 -28.15
CA THR A 527 -11.94 -13.92 -27.83
C THR A 527 -12.52 -13.61 -26.46
N ALA A 528 -13.84 -13.56 -26.37
CA ALA A 528 -14.65 -13.60 -25.15
C ALA A 528 -14.31 -14.79 -24.21
N ARG A 529 -14.77 -14.70 -22.95
CA ARG A 529 -14.71 -15.77 -21.95
C ARG A 529 -15.54 -16.97 -22.43
N GLY A 530 -14.94 -18.16 -22.34
CA GLY A 530 -15.62 -19.43 -22.65
C GLY A 530 -15.79 -19.70 -24.14
N ALA A 531 -14.75 -20.24 -24.79
CA ALA A 531 -14.71 -20.94 -26.09
C ALA A 531 -15.41 -20.33 -27.34
N SER A 532 -16.22 -19.28 -27.20
CA SER A 532 -17.02 -18.69 -28.26
C SER A 532 -16.30 -17.50 -28.88
N ALA A 533 -16.40 -17.36 -30.19
CA ALA A 533 -15.65 -16.43 -31.02
C ALA A 533 -16.14 -14.96 -30.96
N VAL A 534 -16.91 -14.57 -29.94
CA VAL A 534 -17.38 -13.18 -29.81
C VAL A 534 -16.16 -12.27 -29.61
N PRO A 535 -15.87 -11.36 -30.56
CA PRO A 535 -14.71 -10.49 -30.46
C PRO A 535 -14.99 -9.37 -29.46
N VAL A 536 -14.12 -9.24 -28.46
CA VAL A 536 -14.10 -8.10 -27.55
C VAL A 536 -13.03 -7.14 -28.02
N THR A 537 -13.40 -5.87 -28.19
CA THR A 537 -12.45 -4.81 -28.58
C THR A 537 -11.79 -4.23 -27.34
N VAL A 538 -10.46 -4.22 -27.35
CA VAL A 538 -9.62 -3.71 -26.29
C VAL A 538 -8.77 -2.57 -26.85
N THR A 539 -8.88 -1.40 -26.26
CA THR A 539 -8.10 -0.20 -26.59
C THR A 539 -6.80 -0.21 -25.79
N LEU A 540 -5.67 0.06 -26.45
CA LEU A 540 -4.38 0.30 -25.81
C LEU A 540 -3.91 1.70 -26.20
N ASP A 541 -3.81 2.59 -25.22
CA ASP A 541 -3.34 3.96 -25.45
C ASP A 541 -1.80 3.99 -25.49
N ALA A 542 -1.21 4.77 -26.39
CA ALA A 542 0.25 4.96 -26.43
C ALA A 542 0.70 6.27 -25.77
N THR A 543 -0.26 7.08 -25.31
CA THR A 543 -0.02 8.37 -24.65
C THR A 543 0.66 8.14 -23.31
N ALA A 544 1.67 8.96 -23.03
CA ALA A 544 2.36 8.92 -21.74
C ALA A 544 1.34 9.13 -20.60
N GLN A 545 1.48 8.36 -19.53
CA GLN A 545 0.51 8.24 -18.42
C GLN A 545 -0.74 7.42 -18.71
N GLU A 546 -1.07 7.13 -19.99
CA GLU A 546 -2.21 6.28 -20.38
C GLU A 546 -1.82 4.89 -20.93
N GLN A 547 -0.52 4.63 -21.00
CA GLN A 547 0.02 3.44 -21.65
C GLN A 547 -0.12 2.18 -20.78
N PRO A 548 -0.83 1.12 -21.22
CA PRO A 548 -0.84 -0.15 -20.52
C PRO A 548 0.54 -0.80 -20.46
N LEU A 549 0.78 -1.55 -19.40
CA LEU A 549 1.93 -2.44 -19.34
C LEU A 549 1.66 -3.67 -20.22
N VAL A 550 2.57 -3.95 -21.15
CA VAL A 550 2.53 -5.18 -21.96
C VAL A 550 3.75 -6.01 -21.63
N THR A 551 3.54 -7.29 -21.30
CA THR A 551 4.62 -8.22 -20.98
C THR A 551 4.53 -9.49 -21.79
N THR A 552 5.67 -10.11 -22.04
CA THR A 552 5.77 -11.45 -22.62
C THR A 552 6.31 -12.42 -21.58
N PHE A 553 5.58 -13.52 -21.39
CA PHE A 553 6.03 -14.69 -20.67
C PHE A 553 6.51 -15.70 -21.70
N THR A 554 7.82 -15.95 -21.72
CA THR A 554 8.42 -16.90 -22.67
C THR A 554 8.91 -18.11 -21.91
N ARG A 555 8.40 -19.28 -22.27
CA ARG A 555 8.92 -20.56 -21.77
C ARG A 555 10.18 -20.94 -22.53
N GLN A 556 11.28 -21.12 -21.82
CA GLN A 556 12.53 -21.63 -22.37
C GLN A 556 12.64 -23.15 -22.18
N ALA A 557 13.49 -23.80 -22.98
CA ALA A 557 13.81 -25.21 -22.81
C ALA A 557 14.39 -25.45 -21.40
N GLY A 558 13.91 -26.49 -20.69
CA GLY A 558 14.31 -26.78 -19.31
C GLY A 558 13.43 -26.15 -18.22
N ALA A 559 12.21 -25.72 -18.56
CA ALA A 559 11.19 -25.18 -17.64
C ALA A 559 11.47 -23.80 -17.02
N ALA A 560 12.52 -23.10 -17.45
CA ALA A 560 12.70 -21.69 -17.10
C ALA A 560 11.66 -20.82 -17.82
N VAL A 561 10.97 -19.95 -17.07
CA VAL A 561 10.07 -18.93 -17.62
C VAL A 561 10.74 -17.56 -17.44
N THR A 562 10.82 -16.80 -18.52
CA THR A 562 11.33 -15.43 -18.53
C THR A 562 10.17 -14.46 -18.74
N VAL A 563 10.26 -13.28 -18.09
CA VAL A 563 9.28 -12.20 -18.20
C VAL A 563 9.99 -10.97 -18.72
N ALA A 564 9.47 -10.38 -19.80
CA ALA A 564 10.01 -9.16 -20.39
C ALA A 564 8.89 -8.17 -20.71
N THR A 565 9.18 -6.86 -20.63
CA THR A 565 8.26 -5.81 -21.07
C THR A 565 8.35 -5.62 -22.58
N VAL A 566 7.24 -5.25 -23.20
CA VAL A 566 7.18 -4.89 -24.62
C VAL A 566 6.88 -3.41 -24.74
N ASP A 567 7.79 -2.69 -25.39
CA ASP A 567 7.59 -1.27 -25.70
C ASP A 567 6.40 -1.06 -26.66
N SER A 568 5.72 0.08 -26.58
CA SER A 568 4.56 0.39 -27.44
C SER A 568 4.87 0.32 -28.93
N SER A 569 6.10 0.68 -29.31
CA SER A 569 6.60 0.57 -30.68
C SER A 569 6.63 -0.87 -31.19
N GLN A 570 6.62 -1.87 -30.30
CA GLN A 570 6.70 -3.29 -30.62
C GLN A 570 5.35 -4.01 -30.48
N TRP A 571 4.30 -3.37 -29.97
CA TRP A 571 3.01 -4.03 -29.75
C TRP A 571 2.44 -4.69 -31.01
N ALA A 572 2.52 -4.00 -32.15
CA ALA A 572 2.01 -4.52 -33.43
C ALA A 572 2.73 -5.81 -33.90
N SER A 573 3.99 -6.02 -33.50
CA SER A 573 4.75 -7.21 -33.87
C SER A 573 4.51 -8.40 -32.94
N VAL A 574 3.95 -8.16 -31.74
CA VAL A 574 3.76 -9.21 -30.73
C VAL A 574 2.30 -9.55 -30.44
N LEU A 575 1.38 -8.60 -30.61
CA LEU A 575 -0.07 -8.74 -30.45
C LEU A 575 -0.71 -9.07 -31.81
N THR A 576 -0.23 -10.13 -32.44
CA THR A 576 -0.72 -10.60 -33.75
C THR A 576 -1.90 -11.56 -33.58
N ALA A 577 -2.68 -11.75 -34.65
CA ALA A 577 -3.72 -12.78 -34.67
C ALA A 577 -3.14 -14.16 -34.26
N GLY A 578 -3.87 -14.88 -33.41
CA GLY A 578 -3.45 -16.16 -32.83
C GLY A 578 -2.62 -16.05 -31.55
N ALA A 579 -2.07 -14.88 -31.21
CA ALA A 579 -1.35 -14.68 -29.96
C ALA A 579 -2.25 -15.00 -28.76
N LYS A 580 -1.68 -15.63 -27.74
CA LYS A 580 -2.38 -15.93 -26.49
C LYS A 580 -2.12 -14.81 -25.51
N VAL A 581 -3.18 -14.18 -25.01
CA VAL A 581 -3.08 -13.02 -24.13
C VAL A 581 -3.99 -13.11 -22.93
N ARG A 582 -3.64 -12.44 -21.84
CA ARG A 582 -4.56 -12.17 -20.72
C ARG A 582 -4.60 -10.67 -20.52
N VAL A 583 -5.77 -10.10 -20.73
CA VAL A 583 -6.01 -8.66 -20.58
C VAL A 583 -6.68 -8.38 -19.25
N PHE A 584 -6.17 -7.37 -18.55
CA PHE A 584 -6.80 -6.72 -17.43
C PHE A 584 -7.14 -5.31 -17.87
N GLY A 585 -8.39 -4.89 -17.65
CA GLY A 585 -8.86 -3.60 -18.11
C GLY A 585 -10.18 -3.21 -17.48
N VAL A 586 -10.62 -2.01 -17.80
CA VAL A 586 -11.90 -1.44 -17.37
C VAL A 586 -12.74 -1.04 -18.58
N PRO A 587 -14.05 -0.89 -18.46
CA PRO A 587 -14.86 -0.33 -19.54
C PRO A 587 -14.51 1.12 -19.84
N ASP A 588 -14.55 1.53 -21.11
CA ASP A 588 -14.30 2.92 -21.53
C ASP A 588 -15.58 3.75 -21.74
N GLY A 589 -16.74 3.17 -21.40
CA GLY A 589 -18.05 3.79 -21.59
C GLY A 589 -18.58 3.81 -23.03
N THR A 590 -17.81 3.31 -24.00
CA THR A 590 -18.21 3.23 -25.43
C THR A 590 -18.54 1.80 -25.88
N GLY A 591 -18.60 0.86 -24.93
CA GLY A 591 -18.77 -0.57 -25.20
C GLY A 591 -17.46 -1.29 -25.54
N LYS A 592 -16.31 -0.67 -25.26
CA LYS A 592 -14.98 -1.29 -25.38
C LYS A 592 -14.29 -1.35 -24.02
N LEU A 593 -13.23 -2.13 -23.95
CA LEU A 593 -12.37 -2.18 -22.77
C LEU A 593 -11.11 -1.34 -22.99
N LYS A 594 -10.73 -0.52 -22.01
CA LYS A 594 -9.42 0.11 -21.95
C LYS A 594 -8.47 -0.83 -21.22
N ALA A 595 -7.40 -1.24 -21.89
CA ALA A 595 -6.40 -2.14 -21.30
C ALA A 595 -5.58 -1.41 -20.26
N TYR A 596 -5.25 -2.14 -19.21
CA TYR A 596 -4.24 -1.73 -18.24
C TYR A 596 -2.98 -2.58 -18.29
N TYR A 597 -3.19 -3.89 -18.36
CA TYR A 597 -2.13 -4.87 -18.33
C TYR A 597 -2.46 -5.97 -19.33
N VAL A 598 -1.50 -6.26 -20.21
CA VAL A 598 -1.63 -7.32 -21.20
C VAL A 598 -0.45 -8.27 -21.06
N ASN A 599 -0.76 -9.50 -20.66
CA ASN A 599 0.21 -10.60 -20.69
C ASN A 599 0.14 -11.32 -22.01
N ILE A 600 1.27 -11.56 -22.63
CA ILE A 600 1.41 -12.38 -23.84
C ILE A 600 2.10 -13.67 -23.45
N TYR A 601 1.49 -14.81 -23.80
CA TYR A 601 2.00 -16.15 -23.51
C TYR A 601 2.72 -16.68 -24.76
N ARG A 602 4.01 -17.06 -24.61
CA ARG A 602 4.87 -17.55 -25.69
C ARG A 602 5.55 -18.87 -25.36
#